data_AF-Q59VH3-F1
#
_entry.id   AF-Q59VH3-F1
#
_cell.length_a   1.000
_cell.length_b   1.000
_cell.length_c   1.000
_cell.angle_alpha   90.00
_cell.angle_beta   90.00
_cell.angle_gamma   90.00
#
_symmetry.space_group_name_H-M   'P 1'
#
loop_
_entity.id
_entity.type
_entity.pdbx_description
1 polymer ?
#
loop_
_entity_poly.entity_id
_entity_poly.type
_entity_poly.pdbx_seq_one_letter_code
_entity_poly.pdbx_strand_id
1 'polypeptide(L)'
;MCVYMGTKKLSKIFFFREFCQCIIFSIILSITYNRLTTHHINMISITKVISQQFKSSNITKNLFNATPRIINPITTGSLYQPIRGFKVRTSVKCMCKDCYLVKRKGRVYVYCKSNGKHKQRQG
;
A
#
# COMPACT_ATOMS: atom_id res chain seq x y z
N MET A 1 18.23 19.68 22.30
CA MET A 1 19.01 20.04 21.09
C MET A 1 18.05 20.64 20.06
N CYS A 2 17.92 21.97 20.04
CA CYS A 2 17.37 22.71 18.89
C CYS A 2 18.28 22.49 17.66
N VAL A 3 17.75 22.68 16.44
CA VAL A 3 18.42 23.42 15.33
C VAL A 3 17.61 23.38 14.02
N TYR A 4 17.16 24.58 13.62
CA TYR A 4 16.75 25.15 12.33
C TYR A 4 15.50 24.65 11.56
N MET A 5 14.39 25.35 11.82
CA MET A 5 13.33 25.65 10.85
C MET A 5 13.76 26.85 9.99
N GLY A 6 13.91 26.66 8.68
CA GLY A 6 14.22 27.74 7.74
C GLY A 6 12.98 28.58 7.41
N THR A 7 12.96 29.82 7.89
CA THR A 7 11.93 30.82 7.61
C THR A 7 12.14 31.42 6.21
N LYS A 8 11.40 30.93 5.20
CA LYS A 8 11.34 31.54 3.87
C LYS A 8 10.24 32.61 3.82
N LYS A 9 10.71 33.85 3.71
CA LYS A 9 10.02 35.12 3.42
C LYS A 9 8.70 34.93 2.62
N LEU A 10 7.57 35.19 3.27
CA LEU A 10 6.22 35.13 2.70
C LEU A 10 6.07 36.16 1.56
N SER A 11 5.73 35.69 0.37
CA SER A 11 5.23 36.50 -0.75
C SER A 11 3.71 36.34 -0.86
N LYS A 12 2.98 37.39 -1.26
CA LYS A 12 1.51 37.36 -1.42
C LYS A 12 1.00 36.27 -2.38
N ILE A 13 1.87 35.75 -3.27
CA ILE A 13 1.61 34.57 -4.12
C ILE A 13 1.43 33.26 -3.30
N PHE A 14 2.10 33.13 -2.15
CA PHE A 14 2.01 31.94 -1.31
C PHE A 14 0.64 31.82 -0.63
N PHE A 15 0.02 32.96 -0.31
CA PHE A 15 -1.31 33.00 0.30
C PHE A 15 -2.39 32.48 -0.66
N PHE A 16 -2.33 32.84 -1.95
CA PHE A 16 -3.30 32.33 -2.93
C PHE A 16 -3.16 30.82 -3.17
N ARG A 17 -1.93 30.29 -3.08
CA ARG A 17 -1.66 28.85 -3.18
C ARG A 17 -2.15 28.07 -1.97
N GLU A 18 -1.95 28.59 -0.76
CA GLU A 18 -2.45 28.00 0.48
C GLU A 18 -3.99 27.95 0.50
N PHE A 19 -4.67 29.03 0.08
CA PHE A 19 -6.14 29.06 0.00
C PHE A 19 -6.69 28.05 -1.02
N CYS A 20 -6.08 27.97 -2.21
CA CYS A 20 -6.50 27.01 -3.23
C CYS A 20 -6.23 25.55 -2.80
N GLN A 21 -5.11 25.30 -2.11
CA GLN A 21 -4.79 23.98 -1.54
C GLN A 21 -5.78 23.57 -0.44
N CYS A 22 -6.20 24.49 0.44
CA CYS A 22 -7.21 24.21 1.47
C CYS A 22 -8.57 23.84 0.89
N ILE A 23 -9.02 24.52 -0.17
CA ILE A 23 -10.28 24.22 -0.86
C ILE A 23 -10.21 22.84 -1.55
N ILE A 24 -9.11 22.54 -2.24
CA ILE A 24 -8.93 21.23 -2.88
C ILE A 24 -8.87 20.10 -1.84
N PHE A 25 -8.17 20.31 -0.71
CA PHE A 25 -8.05 19.29 0.34
C PHE A 25 -9.39 19.01 1.02
N SER A 26 -10.21 20.04 1.27
CA SER A 26 -11.55 19.89 1.86
C SER A 26 -12.53 19.18 0.90
N ILE A 27 -12.45 19.44 -0.40
CA ILE A 27 -13.21 18.71 -1.42
C ILE A 27 -12.77 17.23 -1.52
N ILE A 28 -11.47 16.94 -1.48
CA ILE A 28 -10.98 15.54 -1.51
C ILE A 28 -11.36 14.79 -0.24
N LEU A 29 -11.28 15.43 0.94
CA LEU A 29 -11.68 14.82 2.21
C LEU A 29 -13.18 14.52 2.24
N SER A 30 -14.02 15.40 1.69
CA SER A 30 -15.47 15.16 1.61
C SER A 30 -15.82 14.05 0.61
N ILE A 31 -15.16 13.98 -0.55
CA ILE A 31 -15.37 12.91 -1.54
C ILE A 31 -14.90 11.55 -0.96
N THR A 32 -13.75 11.51 -0.29
CA THR A 32 -13.22 10.27 0.31
C THR A 32 -14.06 9.80 1.51
N TYR A 33 -14.55 10.72 2.34
CA TYR A 33 -15.47 10.38 3.43
C TYR A 33 -16.79 9.81 2.89
N ASN A 34 -17.42 10.46 1.89
CA ASN A 34 -18.64 9.96 1.26
C ASN A 34 -18.44 8.62 0.52
N ARG A 35 -17.26 8.38 -0.07
CA ARG A 35 -16.92 7.09 -0.67
C ARG A 35 -16.72 6.00 0.38
N LEU A 36 -16.08 6.33 1.51
CA LEU A 36 -15.86 5.37 2.60
C LEU A 36 -17.17 5.00 3.30
N THR A 37 -18.07 5.96 3.51
CA THR A 37 -19.38 5.70 4.11
C THR A 37 -20.27 4.85 3.20
N THR A 38 -20.27 5.10 1.89
CA THR A 38 -21.01 4.28 0.92
C THR A 38 -20.45 2.85 0.79
N HIS A 39 -19.13 2.66 0.87
CA HIS A 39 -18.55 1.31 0.92
C HIS A 39 -18.91 0.56 2.21
N HIS A 40 -18.97 1.24 3.37
CA HIS A 40 -19.33 0.59 4.63
C HIS A 40 -20.81 0.17 4.66
N ILE A 41 -21.73 1.02 4.16
CA ILE A 41 -23.17 0.69 4.06
C ILE A 41 -23.40 -0.49 3.10
N ASN A 42 -22.72 -0.51 1.94
CA ASN A 42 -22.85 -1.60 0.98
C ASN A 42 -22.23 -2.92 1.50
N MET A 43 -21.11 -2.87 2.23
CA MET A 43 -20.49 -4.06 2.83
C MET A 43 -21.31 -4.64 4.00
N ILE A 44 -21.97 -3.80 4.80
CA ILE A 44 -22.88 -4.27 5.88
C ILE A 44 -24.11 -4.97 5.29
N SER A 45 -24.67 -4.45 4.20
CA SER A 45 -25.82 -5.07 3.52
C SER A 45 -25.45 -6.43 2.89
N ILE A 46 -24.28 -6.52 2.25
CA ILE A 46 -23.84 -7.77 1.60
C ILE A 46 -23.47 -8.85 2.65
N THR A 47 -22.84 -8.50 3.77
CA THR A 47 -22.46 -9.48 4.81
C THR A 47 -23.67 -10.08 5.55
N LYS A 48 -24.77 -9.35 5.69
CA LYS A 48 -26.03 -9.88 6.23
C LYS A 48 -26.71 -10.87 5.28
N VAL A 49 -26.66 -10.61 3.97
CA VAL A 49 -27.22 -11.53 2.95
C VAL A 49 -26.40 -12.83 2.86
N ILE A 50 -25.07 -12.73 2.88
CA ILE A 50 -24.18 -13.90 2.78
C ILE A 50 -24.28 -14.79 4.02
N SER A 51 -24.35 -14.22 5.23
CA SER A 51 -24.46 -15.02 6.47
C SER A 51 -25.79 -15.77 6.63
N GLN A 52 -26.85 -15.34 5.94
CA GLN A 52 -28.15 -16.03 5.92
C GLN A 52 -28.16 -17.25 4.99
N GLN A 53 -27.32 -17.30 3.95
CA GLN A 53 -27.23 -18.45 3.04
C GLN A 53 -26.49 -19.65 3.62
N PHE A 54 -25.68 -19.47 4.67
CA PHE A 54 -24.92 -20.55 5.30
C PHE A 54 -25.60 -21.21 6.52
N LYS A 55 -26.83 -20.81 6.87
CA LYS A 55 -27.55 -21.31 8.06
C LYS A 55 -28.59 -22.40 7.80
N SER A 56 -28.79 -22.84 6.56
CA SER A 56 -29.82 -23.83 6.23
C SER A 56 -29.41 -24.74 5.07
N SER A 57 -28.87 -25.92 5.40
CA SER A 57 -29.17 -27.21 4.76
C SER A 57 -28.09 -28.23 5.12
N ASN A 58 -28.54 -29.40 5.57
CA ASN A 58 -27.76 -30.55 6.04
C ASN A 58 -26.98 -31.27 4.92
N ILE A 59 -26.42 -30.56 3.94
CA ILE A 59 -25.85 -31.16 2.71
C ILE A 59 -24.31 -31.28 2.75
N THR A 60 -23.62 -30.70 3.73
CA THR A 60 -22.14 -30.58 3.73
C THR A 60 -21.38 -31.59 4.58
N LYS A 61 -22.03 -32.56 5.25
CA LYS A 61 -21.30 -33.56 6.06
C LYS A 61 -20.76 -34.75 5.26
N ASN A 62 -21.21 -34.96 4.02
CA ASN A 62 -20.76 -36.09 3.17
C ASN A 62 -19.74 -35.70 2.08
N LEU A 63 -19.31 -34.43 1.99
CA LEU A 63 -18.39 -33.99 0.92
C LEU A 63 -16.91 -33.99 1.35
N PHE A 64 -16.60 -34.05 2.64
CA PHE A 64 -15.21 -33.97 3.14
C PHE A 64 -14.43 -35.29 3.08
N ASN A 65 -15.08 -36.41 2.77
CA ASN A 65 -14.42 -37.72 2.63
C ASN A 65 -14.17 -38.14 1.17
N ALA A 66 -14.52 -37.30 0.20
CA ALA A 66 -14.22 -37.50 -1.22
C ALA A 66 -13.16 -36.47 -1.63
N THR A 67 -11.91 -36.92 -1.73
CA THR A 67 -10.76 -36.16 -2.24
C THR A 67 -11.08 -35.36 -3.50
N PRO A 68 -11.04 -34.02 -3.51
CA PRO A 68 -10.93 -33.27 -4.75
C PRO A 68 -9.43 -33.09 -5.06
N ARG A 69 -8.87 -33.98 -5.88
CA ARG A 69 -7.59 -33.74 -6.55
C ARG A 69 -7.78 -32.76 -7.72
N ILE A 70 -8.31 -31.55 -7.52
CA ILE A 70 -8.45 -30.60 -8.64
C ILE A 70 -8.36 -29.15 -8.13
N ILE A 71 -7.15 -28.62 -7.91
CA ILE A 71 -6.84 -27.21 -8.17
C ILE A 71 -5.38 -27.13 -8.62
N ASN A 72 -5.14 -27.32 -9.93
CA ASN A 72 -3.93 -26.79 -10.55
C ASN A 72 -4.22 -25.30 -10.82
N PRO A 73 -3.45 -24.34 -10.30
CA PRO A 73 -3.59 -22.96 -10.72
C PRO A 73 -3.19 -22.87 -12.20
N ILE A 74 -4.17 -22.50 -13.03
CA ILE A 74 -3.98 -22.18 -14.44
C ILE A 74 -2.79 -21.24 -14.60
N THR A 75 -1.82 -21.74 -15.36
CA THR A 75 -0.64 -21.07 -15.88
C THR A 75 -1.05 -20.00 -16.89
N THR A 76 -1.47 -18.81 -16.42
CA THR A 76 -1.37 -17.59 -17.23
C THR A 76 0.02 -17.00 -17.05
N GLY A 77 0.89 -17.17 -18.06
CA GLY A 77 2.28 -16.75 -18.10
C GLY A 77 2.50 -15.23 -18.10
N SER A 78 2.16 -14.56 -17.00
CA SER A 78 2.52 -13.16 -16.74
C SER A 78 3.70 -13.09 -15.77
N LEU A 79 4.91 -13.04 -16.34
CA LEU A 79 6.12 -12.44 -15.78
C LEU A 79 6.36 -12.66 -14.26
N TYR A 80 6.92 -13.82 -13.90
CA TYR A 80 7.55 -14.02 -12.59
C TYR A 80 8.79 -13.11 -12.46
N GLN A 81 8.59 -11.87 -12.04
CA GLN A 81 9.68 -11.07 -11.47
C GLN A 81 9.82 -11.50 -10.01
N PRO A 82 10.90 -12.19 -9.60
CA PRO A 82 11.08 -12.50 -8.19
C PRO A 82 11.12 -11.17 -7.45
N ILE A 83 10.12 -10.93 -6.60
CA ILE A 83 10.06 -9.76 -5.73
C ILE A 83 11.18 -9.93 -4.71
N ARG A 84 12.39 -9.56 -5.08
CA ARG A 84 13.55 -9.60 -4.19
C ARG A 84 13.34 -8.53 -3.12
N GLY A 85 13.27 -8.98 -1.87
CA GLY A 85 13.26 -8.11 -0.70
C GLY A 85 14.56 -7.30 -0.56
N PHE A 86 14.63 -6.47 0.47
CA PHE A 86 15.85 -5.72 0.78
C PHE A 86 16.94 -6.64 1.32
N LYS A 87 18.17 -6.49 0.82
CA LYS A 87 19.34 -7.09 1.47
C LYS A 87 19.73 -6.26 2.69
N VAL A 88 19.68 -6.88 3.86
CA VAL A 88 20.02 -6.23 5.13
C VAL A 88 21.55 -6.25 5.30
N ARG A 89 22.16 -5.10 5.58
CA ARG A 89 23.61 -4.93 5.78
C ARG A 89 23.88 -3.88 6.87
N THR A 90 25.00 -4.00 7.57
CA THR A 90 25.45 -3.00 8.56
C THR A 90 25.82 -1.67 7.91
N SER A 91 26.49 -1.73 6.76
CA SER A 91 26.79 -0.58 5.89
C SER A 91 25.99 -0.66 4.59
N VAL A 92 25.41 0.47 4.21
CA VAL A 92 24.67 0.61 2.95
C VAL A 92 25.42 1.56 2.03
N LYS A 93 25.56 1.19 0.76
CA LYS A 93 26.24 2.00 -0.26
C LYS A 93 25.50 1.95 -1.58
N CYS A 94 25.49 3.05 -2.32
CA CYS A 94 25.02 3.07 -3.69
C CYS A 94 26.01 2.33 -4.60
N MET A 95 25.50 1.45 -5.46
CA MET A 95 26.31 0.64 -6.38
C MET A 95 26.16 1.11 -7.84
N CYS A 96 25.24 2.05 -8.10
CA CYS A 96 24.86 2.51 -9.43
C CYS A 96 24.44 3.98 -9.39
N LYS A 97 24.43 4.64 -10.56
CA LYS A 97 23.97 6.05 -10.68
C LYS A 97 22.49 6.24 -10.34
N ASP A 98 21.67 5.22 -10.60
CA ASP A 98 20.22 5.26 -10.33
C ASP A 98 19.86 4.89 -8.88
N CYS A 99 20.87 4.57 -8.07
CA CYS A 99 20.72 4.16 -6.69
C CYS A 99 20.67 5.41 -5.81
N TYR A 100 19.65 5.55 -4.97
CA TYR A 100 19.49 6.71 -4.09
C TYR A 100 19.20 6.27 -2.65
N LEU A 101 19.74 7.05 -1.71
CA LEU A 101 19.55 6.82 -0.28
C LEU A 101 18.27 7.50 0.20
N VAL A 102 17.52 6.80 1.05
CA VAL A 102 16.35 7.37 1.73
C VAL A 102 16.34 6.92 3.18
N LYS A 103 16.09 7.85 4.11
CA LYS A 103 15.87 7.54 5.53
C LYS A 103 14.36 7.43 5.78
N ARG A 104 13.90 6.26 6.26
CA ARG A 104 12.51 5.99 6.63
C ARG A 104 12.46 5.17 7.91
N LYS A 105 11.53 5.44 8.82
CA LYS A 105 11.37 4.69 10.09
C LYS A 105 12.70 4.55 10.87
N GLY A 106 13.48 5.63 10.93
CA GLY A 106 14.79 5.67 11.62
C GLY A 106 15.94 4.91 10.93
N ARG A 107 15.70 4.19 9.84
CA ARG A 107 16.72 3.38 9.13
C ARG A 107 17.04 3.96 7.75
N VAL A 108 18.27 3.74 7.29
CA VAL A 108 18.71 4.12 5.94
C VAL A 108 18.44 2.98 4.96
N TYR A 109 17.90 3.30 3.80
CA TYR A 109 17.61 2.38 2.72
C TYR A 109 18.28 2.85 1.44
N VAL A 110 18.70 1.90 0.61
CA VAL A 110 19.10 2.16 -0.78
C VAL A 110 18.00 1.61 -1.68
N TYR A 111 17.41 2.48 -2.48
CA TYR A 111 16.47 2.12 -3.54
C TYR A 111 17.17 2.28 -4.88
N CYS A 112 16.79 1.46 -5.85
CA CYS A 112 17.24 1.58 -7.23
C CYS A 112 16.03 1.38 -8.14
N LYS A 113 15.82 2.29 -9.09
CA LYS A 113 14.71 2.23 -10.04
C LYS A 113 14.96 1.15 -11.10
N SER A 114 16.19 1.08 -11.59
CA SER A 114 16.60 0.20 -12.69
C SER A 114 16.76 -1.26 -12.26
N ASN A 115 17.41 -1.51 -11.11
CA ASN A 115 17.79 -2.86 -10.68
C ASN A 115 17.31 -3.19 -9.26
N GLY A 116 16.38 -4.13 -9.13
CA GLY A 116 15.87 -4.61 -7.83
C GLY A 116 16.94 -5.29 -6.94
N LYS A 117 18.03 -5.80 -7.52
CA LYS A 117 19.16 -6.42 -6.79
C LYS A 117 19.91 -5.41 -5.89
N HIS A 118 19.78 -4.11 -6.17
CA HIS A 118 20.49 -3.07 -5.44
C HIS A 118 19.76 -2.60 -4.17
N LYS A 119 18.56 -3.12 -3.89
CA LYS A 119 17.78 -2.76 -2.70
C LYS A 119 18.51 -3.21 -1.42
N GLN A 120 18.86 -2.25 -0.56
CA GLN A 120 19.54 -2.51 0.72
C GLN A 120 18.85 -1.81 1.89
N ARG A 121 18.94 -2.39 3.10
CA ARG A 121 18.45 -1.78 4.35
C ARG A 121 19.57 -1.81 5.39
N GLN A 122 19.77 -0.68 6.07
CA GLN A 122 20.69 -0.59 7.20
C GLN A 122 20.08 -1.20 8.47
N GLY A 123 20.90 -1.98 9.17
CA GLY A 123 20.61 -2.58 10.49
C GLY A 123 20.05 -3.97 10.37
#